data_AF-A0A7Y5Q034-F1
#
_entry.id   AF-A0A7Y5Q034-F1
#
_cell.length_a   1.000
_cell.length_b   1.000
_cell.length_c   1.000
_cell.angle_alpha   90.00
_cell.angle_beta   90.00
_cell.angle_gamma   90.00
#
_symmetry.space_group_name_H-M   'P 1'
#
loop_
_entity.id
_entity.type
_entity.pdbx_description
1 polymer ?
#
loop_
_entity_poly.entity_id
_entity_poly.type
_entity_poly.pdbx_seq_one_letter_code
_entity_poly.pdbx_strand_id
1 'polypeptide(L)'
;RAALEGKDSDPAAQLFRDAERNYLLVALDGSKGAHNVTYALDALRVAAERVDGARAALSLASETPVASGFPARTTEGCSECHAGTGGSASFSRAEQAFPHASHLAQGMDCSKCHSTTEHGKPAFPRSECATCHHQESEKFDVSECSNCHTAQDGMLRGSLAFLAEPKPGTMGEMDCYECHGEAPDIVKPKPQTCVLCHEAGYDKMFADWQAEIGKELARLERELATAAARGVAPEAIAKARTALESVRADGSVGAHNYELAKFLLGEAQHALASD
;
A
#
# COMPACT_ATOMS: atom_id res chain seq x y z
N ARG A 1 -14.18 -35.64 37.30
CA ARG A 1 -13.52 -35.33 38.60
C ARG A 1 -13.03 -36.58 39.35
N ALA A 2 -12.63 -37.67 38.68
CA ALA A 2 -12.18 -38.89 39.38
C ALA A 2 -11.08 -39.66 38.61
N ALA A 3 -10.08 -38.95 38.08
CA ALA A 3 -8.86 -39.55 37.52
C ALA A 3 -7.67 -38.57 37.49
N LEU A 4 -7.59 -37.63 38.43
CA LEU A 4 -6.48 -36.66 38.54
C LEU A 4 -6.06 -36.46 40.00
N GLU A 5 -5.92 -37.55 40.75
CA GLU A 5 -5.19 -37.54 42.03
C GLU A 5 -3.78 -38.11 41.78
N GLY A 6 -3.00 -37.37 41.01
CA GLY A 6 -1.58 -37.58 40.80
C GLY A 6 -0.85 -36.33 41.25
N LYS A 7 -0.19 -36.42 42.42
CA LYS A 7 0.75 -35.49 43.06
C LYS A 7 0.73 -34.04 42.55
N ASP A 8 0.42 -33.11 43.45
CA ASP A 8 0.56 -31.65 43.33
C ASP A 8 1.98 -31.12 42.96
N SER A 9 2.88 -31.96 42.47
CA SER A 9 4.28 -31.65 42.18
C SER A 9 4.75 -31.94 40.75
N ASP A 10 3.89 -32.43 39.83
CA ASP A 10 4.27 -32.61 38.42
C ASP A 10 4.24 -31.25 37.68
N PRO A 11 5.40 -30.73 37.22
CA PRO A 11 5.47 -29.43 36.54
C PRO A 11 4.61 -29.36 35.27
N ALA A 12 4.48 -30.45 34.52
CA ALA A 12 3.68 -30.47 33.30
C ALA A 12 2.18 -30.38 33.62
N ALA A 13 1.74 -31.11 34.64
CA ALA A 13 0.35 -31.07 35.11
C ALA A 13 -0.01 -29.69 35.68
N GLN A 14 0.94 -29.03 36.37
CA GLN A 14 0.74 -27.68 36.86
C GLN A 14 0.59 -26.66 35.72
N LEU A 15 1.47 -26.72 34.72
CA LEU A 15 1.38 -25.87 33.52
C LEU A 15 0.05 -26.06 32.79
N PHE A 16 -0.41 -27.30 32.64
CA PHE A 16 -1.69 -27.58 32.00
C PHE A 16 -2.89 -27.04 32.80
N ARG A 17 -2.92 -27.24 34.12
CA ARG A 17 -3.96 -26.67 34.99
C ARG A 17 -3.97 -25.14 34.94
N ASP A 18 -2.80 -24.53 34.93
CA ASP A 18 -2.63 -23.09 34.83
C ASP A 18 -3.09 -22.54 33.47
N ALA A 19 -2.88 -23.28 32.39
CA ALA A 19 -3.40 -22.94 31.06
C ALA A 19 -4.93 -23.07 31.01
N GLU A 20 -5.48 -24.17 31.54
CA GLU A 20 -6.91 -24.44 31.57
C GLU A 20 -7.68 -23.36 32.34
N ARG A 21 -7.17 -22.92 33.51
CA ARG A 21 -7.80 -21.80 34.24
C ARG A 21 -7.88 -20.52 33.42
N ASN A 22 -6.80 -20.16 32.73
CA ASN A 22 -6.77 -18.95 31.91
C ASN A 22 -7.71 -19.06 30.70
N TYR A 23 -7.77 -20.22 30.06
CA TYR A 23 -8.71 -20.49 28.98
C TYR A 23 -10.17 -20.39 29.45
N LEU A 24 -10.49 -21.04 30.57
CA LEU A 24 -11.84 -21.03 31.15
C LEU A 24 -12.27 -19.62 31.55
N LEU A 25 -11.36 -18.79 32.06
CA LEU A 25 -11.66 -17.40 32.41
C LEU A 25 -12.21 -16.59 31.22
N VAL A 26 -11.73 -16.87 30.00
CA VAL A 26 -12.17 -16.19 28.77
C VAL A 26 -13.38 -16.87 28.14
N ALA A 27 -13.50 -18.19 28.26
CA ALA A 27 -14.53 -18.97 27.59
C ALA A 27 -15.87 -19.02 28.34
N LEU A 28 -15.85 -18.99 29.68
CA LEU A 28 -17.03 -19.29 30.52
C LEU A 28 -18.14 -18.24 30.46
N ASP A 29 -17.81 -16.98 30.23
CA ASP A 29 -18.81 -15.90 30.17
C ASP A 29 -19.54 -15.82 28.81
N GLY A 30 -19.15 -16.67 27.85
CA GLY A 30 -19.72 -16.72 26.50
C GLY A 30 -19.39 -15.53 25.60
N SER A 31 -18.79 -14.46 26.13
CA SER A 31 -18.39 -13.26 25.39
C SER A 31 -17.18 -13.50 24.50
N LYS A 32 -16.42 -14.58 24.78
CA LYS A 32 -15.15 -14.92 24.13
C LYS A 32 -14.15 -13.77 24.24
N GLY A 33 -14.16 -13.07 25.37
CA GLY A 33 -13.26 -11.96 25.66
C GLY A 33 -13.75 -10.58 25.18
N ALA A 34 -14.96 -10.45 24.61
CA ALA A 34 -15.47 -9.17 24.11
C ALA A 34 -15.58 -8.09 25.20
N HIS A 35 -15.76 -8.49 26.46
CA HIS A 35 -15.84 -7.54 27.59
C HIS A 35 -14.48 -6.93 27.97
N ASN A 36 -13.37 -7.60 27.66
CA ASN A 36 -12.01 -7.11 27.91
C ASN A 36 -11.03 -7.82 26.98
N VAL A 37 -10.97 -7.35 25.73
CA VAL A 37 -10.25 -8.00 24.63
C VAL A 37 -8.77 -8.15 24.94
N THR A 38 -8.14 -7.11 25.48
CA THR A 38 -6.71 -7.12 25.84
C THR A 38 -6.42 -8.19 26.91
N TYR A 39 -7.17 -8.17 28.01
CA TYR A 39 -6.97 -9.15 29.09
C TYR A 39 -7.24 -10.58 28.61
N ALA A 40 -8.29 -10.77 27.82
CA ALA A 40 -8.64 -12.07 27.26
C ALA A 40 -7.52 -12.63 26.38
N LEU A 41 -6.94 -11.80 25.50
CA LEU A 41 -5.84 -12.23 24.65
C LEU A 41 -4.56 -12.50 25.42
N ASP A 42 -4.23 -11.70 26.43
CA ASP A 42 -3.08 -11.96 27.30
C ASP A 42 -3.27 -13.27 28.09
N ALA A 43 -4.46 -13.51 28.64
CA ALA A 43 -4.77 -14.75 29.35
C ALA A 43 -4.64 -15.97 28.42
N LEU A 44 -5.16 -15.88 27.20
CA LEU A 44 -5.08 -16.94 26.18
C LEU A 44 -3.65 -17.17 25.68
N ARG A 45 -2.85 -16.10 25.50
CA ARG A 45 -1.43 -16.23 25.11
C ARG A 45 -0.62 -16.95 26.18
N VAL A 46 -0.77 -16.55 27.45
CA VAL A 46 -0.13 -17.23 28.58
C VAL A 46 -0.61 -18.68 28.69
N ALA A 47 -1.89 -18.97 28.38
CA ALA A 47 -2.37 -20.34 28.32
C ALA A 47 -1.65 -21.15 27.23
N ALA A 48 -1.46 -20.58 26.04
CA ALA A 48 -0.75 -21.21 24.95
C ALA A 48 0.73 -21.48 25.28
N GLU A 49 1.44 -20.51 25.86
CA GLU A 49 2.83 -20.68 26.31
C GLU A 49 2.98 -21.79 27.35
N ARG A 50 2.01 -21.89 28.28
CA ARG A 50 1.98 -22.97 29.29
C ARG A 50 1.69 -24.33 28.68
N VAL A 51 0.83 -24.41 27.67
CA VAL A 51 0.61 -25.64 26.90
C VAL A 51 1.90 -26.06 26.20
N ASP A 52 2.60 -25.13 25.55
CA ASP A 52 3.88 -25.41 24.91
C ASP A 52 4.95 -25.88 25.92
N GLY A 53 5.02 -25.25 27.10
CA GLY A 53 5.88 -25.68 28.20
C GLY A 53 5.53 -27.07 28.74
N ALA A 54 4.24 -27.40 28.90
CA ALA A 54 3.81 -28.71 29.34
C ALA A 54 4.17 -29.80 28.31
N ARG A 55 4.02 -29.51 27.01
CA ARG A 55 4.41 -30.41 25.93
C ARG A 55 5.92 -30.67 25.93
N ALA A 56 6.71 -29.62 26.14
CA ALA A 56 8.16 -29.74 26.26
C ALA A 56 8.56 -30.62 27.46
N ALA A 57 7.94 -30.41 28.63
CA ALA A 57 8.18 -31.21 29.83
C ALA A 57 7.80 -32.69 29.67
N LEU A 58 6.81 -32.99 28.82
CA LEU A 58 6.37 -34.34 28.48
C LEU A 58 7.07 -34.94 27.25
N SER A 59 8.04 -34.24 26.65
CA SER A 59 8.69 -34.64 25.40
C SER A 59 7.71 -34.95 24.25
N LEU A 60 6.57 -34.25 24.21
CA LEU A 60 5.57 -34.39 23.15
C LEU A 60 5.99 -33.55 21.94
N ALA A 61 6.21 -34.20 20.80
CA ALA A 61 6.57 -33.51 19.56
C ALA A 61 5.46 -32.56 19.08
N SER A 62 5.84 -31.35 18.68
CA SER A 62 5.05 -30.42 17.85
C SER A 62 5.93 -29.88 16.76
N GLU A 63 5.38 -29.65 15.57
CA GLU A 63 6.05 -28.83 14.57
C GLU A 63 5.84 -27.33 14.80
N THR A 64 4.80 -26.93 15.54
CA THR A 64 4.49 -25.50 15.78
C THR A 64 4.07 -25.24 17.23
N PRO A 65 4.66 -24.26 17.94
CA PRO A 65 4.16 -23.80 19.23
C PRO A 65 2.75 -23.22 19.11
N VAL A 66 1.89 -23.50 20.08
CA VAL A 66 0.52 -22.95 20.16
C VAL A 66 0.56 -21.43 20.28
N ALA A 67 1.56 -20.89 21.01
CA ALA A 67 1.73 -19.45 21.19
C ALA A 67 2.00 -18.69 19.88
N SER A 68 2.48 -19.36 18.83
CA SER A 68 2.76 -18.76 17.52
C SER A 68 1.49 -18.35 16.75
N GLY A 69 0.29 -18.77 17.20
CA GLY A 69 -0.97 -18.36 16.60
C GLY A 69 -1.47 -16.97 17.00
N PHE A 70 -0.79 -16.27 17.92
CA PHE A 70 -1.19 -14.96 18.41
C PHE A 70 -0.47 -13.83 17.64
N PRO A 71 -1.15 -12.68 17.40
CA PRO A 71 -0.52 -11.54 16.74
C PRO A 71 0.68 -11.02 17.54
N ALA A 72 1.69 -10.47 16.85
CA ALA A 72 2.80 -9.78 17.50
C ALA A 72 2.27 -8.55 18.27
N ARG A 73 2.80 -8.28 19.46
CA ARG A 73 2.47 -7.07 20.23
C ARG A 73 3.05 -5.85 19.52
N THR A 74 2.25 -4.80 19.34
CA THR A 74 2.76 -3.48 18.93
C THR A 74 2.85 -2.58 20.15
N THR A 75 3.72 -1.57 20.11
CA THR A 75 3.93 -0.63 21.23
C THR A 75 2.62 0.02 21.70
N GLU A 76 1.71 0.29 20.75
CA GLU A 76 0.45 0.98 20.96
C GLU A 76 -0.75 0.06 21.24
N GLY A 77 -0.55 -1.27 21.27
CA GLY A 77 -1.65 -2.18 21.60
C GLY A 77 -2.70 -2.38 20.48
N CYS A 78 -2.39 -1.96 19.24
CA CYS A 78 -3.34 -1.99 18.13
C CYS A 78 -3.65 -3.42 17.64
N SER A 79 -2.63 -4.26 17.55
CA SER A 79 -2.72 -5.63 17.00
C SER A 79 -3.39 -6.60 17.96
N GLU A 80 -3.52 -6.22 19.22
CA GLU A 80 -4.25 -6.91 20.27
C GLU A 80 -5.75 -6.89 19.91
N CYS A 81 -6.32 -5.76 19.54
CA CYS A 81 -7.74 -5.73 19.14
C CYS A 81 -7.94 -5.98 17.64
N HIS A 82 -7.00 -5.55 16.79
CA HIS A 82 -7.16 -5.56 15.34
C HIS A 82 -6.24 -6.58 14.66
N ALA A 83 -6.54 -7.86 14.86
CA ALA A 83 -5.83 -8.95 14.20
C ALA A 83 -5.86 -8.81 12.66
N GLY A 84 -4.69 -8.82 12.01
CA GLY A 84 -4.56 -8.66 10.55
C GLY A 84 -4.33 -7.23 10.06
N THR A 85 -4.36 -6.24 10.96
CA THR A 85 -3.97 -4.86 10.64
C THR A 85 -2.47 -4.79 10.35
N GLY A 86 -2.07 -4.00 9.36
CA GLY A 86 -0.70 -3.97 8.86
C GLY A 86 -0.48 -4.80 7.58
N GLY A 87 -1.52 -5.44 7.06
CA GLY A 87 -1.54 -5.93 5.68
C GLY A 87 -1.62 -4.80 4.64
N SER A 88 -1.51 -5.17 3.36
CA SER A 88 -1.73 -4.23 2.26
C SER A 88 -3.16 -3.70 2.29
N ALA A 89 -3.32 -2.38 2.30
CA ALA A 89 -4.61 -1.72 2.28
C ALA A 89 -4.60 -0.64 1.20
N SER A 90 -5.72 -0.38 0.54
CA SER A 90 -5.84 0.77 -0.36
C SER A 90 -6.88 1.74 0.15
N PHE A 91 -6.58 3.03 0.07
CA PHE A 91 -7.51 4.11 0.42
C PHE A 91 -8.61 4.28 -0.66
N SER A 92 -8.39 3.78 -1.88
CA SER A 92 -9.42 3.72 -2.93
C SER A 92 -9.08 2.68 -4.02
N ARG A 93 -10.06 2.28 -4.84
CA ARG A 93 -9.82 1.33 -5.95
C ARG A 93 -8.83 1.85 -7.01
N ALA A 94 -8.58 3.16 -7.06
CA ALA A 94 -7.69 3.81 -8.02
C ALA A 94 -6.26 4.03 -7.49
N GLU A 95 -6.05 3.91 -6.17
CA GLU A 95 -4.72 4.06 -5.56
C GLU A 95 -4.04 2.69 -5.42
N GLN A 96 -2.72 2.66 -5.64
CA GLN A 96 -1.91 1.49 -5.30
C GLN A 96 -2.07 1.15 -3.82
N ALA A 97 -2.06 -0.14 -3.51
CA ALA A 97 -2.16 -0.59 -2.12
C ALA A 97 -0.95 -0.07 -1.32
N PHE A 98 -1.22 0.63 -0.23
CA PHE A 98 -0.22 1.10 0.71
C PHE A 98 0.44 -0.09 1.43
N PRO A 99 1.77 -0.24 1.34
CA PRO A 99 2.49 -1.40 1.87
C PRO A 99 2.85 -1.18 3.35
N HIS A 100 1.87 -1.35 4.25
CA HIS A 100 2.10 -1.24 5.69
C HIS A 100 3.28 -2.12 6.16
N ALA A 101 3.38 -3.36 5.69
CA ALA A 101 4.44 -4.29 6.08
C ALA A 101 5.86 -3.71 5.89
N SER A 102 6.11 -3.00 4.80
CA SER A 102 7.41 -2.35 4.53
C SER A 102 7.71 -1.20 5.49
N HIS A 103 6.68 -0.49 5.95
CA HIS A 103 6.84 0.62 6.89
C HIS A 103 6.98 0.11 8.33
N LEU A 104 6.18 -0.88 8.72
CA LEU A 104 6.28 -1.55 10.01
C LEU A 104 7.64 -2.26 10.18
N ALA A 105 8.19 -2.86 9.12
CA ALA A 105 9.52 -3.48 9.13
C ALA A 105 10.66 -2.46 9.36
N GLN A 106 10.42 -1.17 9.11
CA GLN A 106 11.36 -0.09 9.42
C GLN A 106 11.17 0.46 10.83
N GLY A 107 10.32 -0.15 11.65
CA GLY A 107 10.08 0.24 13.03
C GLY A 107 9.09 1.40 13.19
N MET A 108 8.30 1.73 12.16
CA MET A 108 7.22 2.71 12.32
C MET A 108 6.03 2.11 13.07
N ASP A 109 5.58 2.80 14.11
CA ASP A 109 4.37 2.43 14.85
C ASP A 109 3.10 2.94 14.17
N CYS A 110 1.95 2.31 14.47
CA CYS A 110 0.65 2.68 13.91
C CYS A 110 0.28 4.15 14.16
N SER A 111 0.68 4.69 15.32
CA SER A 111 0.41 6.07 15.76
C SER A 111 1.15 7.11 14.92
N LYS A 112 2.15 6.71 14.13
CA LYS A 112 2.85 7.62 13.21
C LYS A 112 1.96 8.09 12.07
N CYS A 113 0.94 7.30 11.71
CA CYS A 113 0.01 7.61 10.62
C CYS A 113 -1.46 7.64 11.07
N HIS A 114 -1.83 6.90 12.12
CA HIS A 114 -3.21 6.83 12.59
C HIS A 114 -3.38 7.53 13.93
N SER A 115 -4.47 8.28 14.08
CA SER A 115 -4.81 8.92 15.35
C SER A 115 -5.20 7.88 16.39
N THR A 116 -4.61 8.01 17.58
CA THR A 116 -5.04 7.30 18.80
C THR A 116 -6.20 8.03 19.49
N THR A 117 -6.44 9.31 19.16
CA THR A 117 -7.55 10.11 19.71
C THR A 117 -8.81 9.95 18.86
N GLU A 118 -8.68 10.07 17.54
CA GLU A 118 -9.71 9.67 16.58
C GLU A 118 -9.42 8.25 16.08
N HIS A 119 -9.66 7.26 16.95
CA HIS A 119 -9.31 5.84 16.80
C HIS A 119 -9.17 5.36 15.35
N GLY A 120 -7.92 5.13 14.92
CA GLY A 120 -7.60 4.50 13.65
C GLY A 120 -7.81 5.38 12.41
N LYS A 121 -8.23 6.63 12.54
CA LYS A 121 -8.31 7.54 11.39
C LYS A 121 -6.90 7.95 10.95
N PRO A 122 -6.60 7.94 9.64
CA PRO A 122 -5.38 8.57 9.14
C PRO A 122 -5.33 10.04 9.58
N ALA A 123 -4.23 10.44 10.23
CA ALA A 123 -4.07 11.74 10.85
C ALA A 123 -2.74 12.40 10.47
N PHE A 124 -2.35 12.26 9.21
CA PHE A 124 -1.15 12.83 8.63
C PHE A 124 -1.47 13.46 7.26
N PRO A 125 -0.85 14.60 6.90
CA PRO A 125 -0.87 15.09 5.54
C PRO A 125 0.02 14.21 4.66
N ARG A 126 -0.36 14.04 3.39
CA ARG A 126 0.41 13.22 2.44
C ARG A 126 1.84 13.74 2.21
N SER A 127 2.13 15.01 2.47
CA SER A 127 3.48 15.56 2.38
C SER A 127 4.45 14.92 3.38
N GLU A 128 3.98 14.39 4.52
CA GLU A 128 4.86 13.71 5.47
C GLU A 128 5.51 12.43 4.90
N CYS A 129 4.94 11.84 3.84
CA CYS A 129 5.58 10.75 3.13
C CYS A 129 6.93 11.18 2.53
N ALA A 130 7.04 12.43 2.07
CA ALA A 130 8.23 12.95 1.43
C ALA A 130 9.41 13.12 2.41
N THR A 131 9.14 13.22 3.71
CA THR A 131 10.18 13.37 4.73
C THR A 131 11.19 12.22 4.75
N CYS A 132 10.77 11.00 4.41
CA CYS A 132 11.69 9.85 4.27
C CYS A 132 11.92 9.47 2.80
N HIS A 133 10.91 9.58 1.94
CA HIS A 133 11.03 9.15 0.54
C HIS A 133 11.83 10.11 -0.36
N HIS A 134 12.09 11.34 0.10
CA HIS A 134 13.00 12.30 -0.54
C HIS A 134 14.19 12.66 0.36
N GLN A 135 14.46 11.82 1.37
CA GLN A 135 15.65 11.98 2.19
C GLN A 135 16.85 11.32 1.49
N GLU A 136 17.98 12.02 1.49
CA GLU A 136 19.26 11.46 1.06
C GLU A 136 19.57 10.15 1.80
N SER A 137 20.02 9.14 1.05
CA SER A 137 20.40 7.85 1.62
C SER A 137 21.51 7.22 0.79
N GLU A 138 22.32 6.34 1.39
CA GLU A 138 23.39 5.62 0.67
C GLU A 138 22.90 4.83 -0.56
N LYS A 139 21.60 4.52 -0.63
CA LYS A 139 21.00 3.73 -1.70
C LYS A 139 20.31 4.55 -2.79
N PHE A 140 19.94 5.78 -2.49
CA PHE A 140 19.10 6.60 -3.36
C PHE A 140 19.64 8.02 -3.39
N ASP A 141 20.10 8.41 -4.58
CA ASP A 141 20.54 9.75 -4.90
C ASP A 141 19.32 10.63 -5.22
N VAL A 142 19.05 11.60 -4.34
CA VAL A 142 17.92 12.54 -4.47
C VAL A 142 18.31 13.88 -5.11
N SER A 143 19.54 14.00 -5.64
CA SER A 143 20.00 15.21 -6.32
C SER A 143 19.18 15.55 -7.57
N GLU A 144 18.72 14.53 -8.29
CA GLU A 144 17.91 14.65 -9.49
C GLU A 144 16.62 13.84 -9.34
N CYS A 145 15.47 14.47 -9.62
CA CYS A 145 14.16 13.81 -9.52
C CYS A 145 14.08 12.57 -10.42
N SER A 146 14.72 12.63 -11.59
CA SER A 146 14.72 11.56 -12.60
C SER A 146 15.45 10.29 -12.15
N ASN A 147 16.32 10.34 -11.14
CA ASN A 147 17.00 9.16 -10.60
C ASN A 147 16.01 8.14 -10.02
N CYS A 148 14.89 8.61 -9.47
CA CYS A 148 13.82 7.76 -8.92
C CYS A 148 12.51 7.86 -9.72
N HIS A 149 12.20 9.02 -10.30
CA HIS A 149 10.96 9.31 -11.02
C HIS A 149 11.14 9.27 -12.55
N THR A 150 11.75 8.19 -13.04
CA THR A 150 12.06 8.01 -14.47
C THR A 150 10.82 8.03 -15.38
N ALA A 151 9.69 7.50 -14.91
CA ALA A 151 8.45 7.50 -15.68
C ALA A 151 7.88 8.91 -15.86
N GLN A 152 7.93 9.73 -14.80
CA GLN A 152 7.48 11.11 -14.80
C GLN A 152 8.39 11.98 -15.68
N ASP A 153 9.71 11.86 -15.51
CA ASP A 153 10.69 12.57 -16.34
C ASP A 153 10.55 12.19 -17.82
N GLY A 154 10.47 10.89 -18.12
CA GLY A 154 10.30 10.38 -19.48
C GLY A 154 8.99 10.82 -20.13
N MET A 155 7.90 10.96 -19.36
CA MET A 155 6.64 11.49 -19.88
C MET A 155 6.71 13.00 -20.14
N LEU A 156 7.22 13.78 -19.18
CA LEU A 156 7.36 15.25 -19.29
C LEU A 156 8.23 15.65 -20.48
N ARG A 157 9.43 15.06 -20.56
CA ARG A 157 10.39 15.29 -21.66
C ARG A 157 10.01 14.57 -22.94
N GLY A 158 9.05 13.65 -22.88
CA GLY A 158 8.60 12.84 -24.01
C GLY A 158 9.69 11.94 -24.60
N SER A 159 10.53 11.37 -23.74
CA SER A 159 11.72 10.58 -24.06
C SER A 159 11.56 9.08 -23.75
N LEU A 160 10.32 8.57 -23.79
CA LEU A 160 10.04 7.15 -23.56
C LEU A 160 10.80 6.26 -24.55
N ALA A 161 11.44 5.20 -24.06
CA ALA A 161 12.40 4.38 -24.81
C ALA A 161 11.88 3.76 -26.11
N PHE A 162 10.56 3.58 -26.26
CA PHE A 162 9.94 3.00 -27.46
C PHE A 162 9.48 4.03 -28.49
N LEU A 163 9.65 5.33 -28.21
CA LEU A 163 9.39 6.39 -29.18
C LEU A 163 10.55 6.47 -30.18
N ALA A 164 10.22 6.62 -31.46
CA ALA A 164 11.22 6.80 -32.51
C ALA A 164 11.96 8.13 -32.37
N GLU A 165 11.25 9.18 -31.92
CA GLU A 165 11.79 10.53 -31.72
C GLU A 165 11.16 11.12 -30.45
N PRO A 166 11.88 11.99 -29.71
CA PRO A 166 11.34 12.68 -28.55
C PRO A 166 10.09 13.52 -28.90
N LYS A 167 9.12 13.53 -27.97
CA LYS A 167 7.88 14.30 -28.08
C LYS A 167 7.64 15.14 -26.81
N PRO A 168 8.50 16.12 -26.51
CA PRO A 168 8.37 16.92 -25.30
C PRO A 168 7.04 17.69 -25.28
N GLY A 169 6.44 17.82 -24.11
CA GLY A 169 5.27 18.66 -23.91
C GLY A 169 5.64 20.15 -23.98
N THR A 170 4.64 21.03 -24.00
CA THR A 170 4.85 22.49 -24.00
C THR A 170 5.67 22.96 -22.78
N MET A 171 5.53 22.28 -21.64
CA MET A 171 6.29 22.54 -20.42
C MET A 171 7.44 21.54 -20.22
N GLY A 172 7.88 20.85 -21.27
CA GLY A 172 8.85 19.74 -21.17
C GLY A 172 10.26 20.15 -20.74
N GLU A 173 10.56 21.45 -20.70
CA GLU A 173 11.82 22.02 -20.20
C GLU A 173 11.74 22.53 -18.76
N MET A 174 10.55 22.52 -18.13
CA MET A 174 10.39 22.95 -16.74
C MET A 174 11.07 21.98 -15.77
N ASP A 175 11.50 22.55 -14.65
CA ASP A 175 11.98 21.75 -13.54
C ASP A 175 10.80 21.23 -12.70
N CYS A 176 10.97 20.04 -12.11
CA CYS A 176 9.92 19.36 -11.35
C CYS A 176 9.41 20.21 -10.17
N TYR A 177 10.33 20.87 -9.48
CA TYR A 177 10.04 21.66 -8.26
C TYR A 177 9.22 22.92 -8.55
N GLU A 178 9.19 23.42 -9.79
CA GLU A 178 8.41 24.60 -10.16
C GLU A 178 6.89 24.37 -9.97
N CYS A 179 6.45 23.12 -10.11
CA CYS A 179 5.06 22.74 -9.83
C CYS A 179 4.90 21.98 -8.50
N HIS A 180 5.86 21.12 -8.16
CA HIS A 180 5.76 20.19 -7.02
C HIS A 180 6.28 20.76 -5.70
N GLY A 181 7.06 21.83 -5.73
CA GLY A 181 7.82 22.32 -4.58
C GLY A 181 9.11 21.53 -4.33
N GLU A 182 9.82 21.89 -3.26
CA GLU A 182 11.07 21.27 -2.84
C GLU A 182 10.89 20.47 -1.56
N ALA A 183 11.78 19.51 -1.29
CA ALA A 183 11.75 18.75 -0.04
C ALA A 183 11.98 19.69 1.17
N PRO A 184 11.25 19.50 2.29
CA PRO A 184 10.32 18.40 2.58
C PRO A 184 8.89 18.62 2.09
N ASP A 185 8.57 19.80 1.53
CA ASP A 185 7.22 20.24 1.18
C ASP A 185 6.80 19.86 -0.25
N ILE A 186 7.27 18.70 -0.73
CA ILE A 186 6.89 18.17 -2.05
C ILE A 186 5.43 17.73 -2.00
N VAL A 187 4.64 18.24 -2.94
CA VAL A 187 3.21 17.96 -3.04
C VAL A 187 2.81 17.52 -4.44
N LYS A 188 1.66 16.84 -4.53
CA LYS A 188 0.96 16.71 -5.80
C LYS A 188 0.32 18.07 -6.15
N PRO A 189 0.66 18.69 -7.30
CA PRO A 189 0.14 19.99 -7.67
C PRO A 189 -1.39 19.97 -7.74
N LYS A 190 -1.99 21.07 -7.31
CA LYS A 190 -3.43 21.30 -7.52
C LYS A 190 -3.62 22.09 -8.81
N PRO A 191 -4.82 22.08 -9.42
CA PRO A 191 -5.09 22.89 -10.60
C PRO A 191 -4.73 24.38 -10.41
N GLN A 192 -4.85 24.90 -9.19
CA GLN A 192 -4.51 26.27 -8.85
C GLN A 192 -3.00 26.58 -8.96
N THR A 193 -2.12 25.58 -8.96
CA THR A 193 -0.68 25.79 -9.18
C THR A 193 -0.44 26.39 -10.58
N CYS A 194 -1.25 26.01 -11.58
CA CYS A 194 -1.10 26.50 -12.95
C CYS A 194 -1.33 28.02 -13.05
N VAL A 195 -2.25 28.57 -12.25
CA VAL A 195 -2.60 30.00 -12.28
C VAL A 195 -1.61 30.89 -11.51
N LEU A 196 -0.53 30.32 -10.98
CA LEU A 196 0.59 31.11 -10.44
C LEU A 196 1.38 31.79 -11.58
N CYS A 197 1.48 31.14 -12.73
CA CYS A 197 2.18 31.64 -13.92
C CYS A 197 1.22 31.93 -15.09
N HIS A 198 0.12 31.17 -15.21
CA HIS A 198 -0.84 31.31 -16.29
C HIS A 198 -2.09 32.09 -15.88
N GLU A 199 -2.86 32.54 -16.87
CA GLU A 199 -4.11 33.24 -16.65
C GLU A 199 -5.22 32.34 -16.09
N ALA A 200 -6.27 32.98 -15.57
CA ALA A 200 -7.44 32.27 -15.05
C ALA A 200 -8.07 31.38 -16.15
N GLY A 201 -8.42 30.14 -15.79
CA GLY A 201 -8.95 29.13 -16.71
C GLY A 201 -7.96 27.99 -17.00
N TYR A 202 -6.66 28.17 -16.76
CA TYR A 202 -5.67 27.09 -16.87
C TYR A 202 -5.85 25.99 -15.82
N ASP A 203 -6.38 26.34 -14.65
CA ASP A 203 -6.83 25.38 -13.63
C ASP A 203 -7.94 24.47 -14.16
N LYS A 204 -8.91 25.04 -14.89
CA LYS A 204 -9.95 24.25 -15.55
C LYS A 204 -9.37 23.38 -16.66
N MET A 205 -8.48 23.92 -17.50
CA MET A 205 -7.81 23.16 -18.57
C MET A 205 -7.09 21.93 -18.01
N PHE A 206 -6.34 22.09 -16.91
CA PHE A 206 -5.68 20.98 -16.22
C PHE A 206 -6.68 19.88 -15.80
N ALA A 207 -7.81 20.28 -15.19
CA ALA A 207 -8.83 19.34 -14.76
C ALA A 207 -9.51 18.63 -15.95
N ASP A 208 -9.77 19.36 -17.04
CA ASP A 208 -10.35 18.81 -18.27
C ASP A 208 -9.41 17.78 -18.91
N TRP A 209 -8.12 18.08 -18.99
CA TRP A 209 -7.09 17.15 -19.50
C TRP A 209 -7.06 15.84 -18.70
N GLN A 210 -7.00 15.92 -17.37
CA GLN A 210 -7.01 14.72 -16.53
C GLN A 210 -8.31 13.92 -16.67
N ALA A 211 -9.46 14.60 -16.78
CA ALA A 211 -10.74 13.94 -16.98
C ALA A 211 -10.81 13.22 -18.34
N GLU A 212 -10.25 13.82 -19.39
CA GLU A 212 -10.20 13.24 -20.72
C GLU A 212 -9.26 12.03 -20.78
N ILE A 213 -8.02 12.18 -20.32
CA ILE A 213 -7.05 11.08 -20.28
C ILE A 213 -7.55 9.94 -19.38
N GLY A 214 -8.18 10.25 -18.25
CA GLY A 214 -8.80 9.25 -17.38
C GLY A 214 -9.87 8.42 -18.09
N LYS A 215 -10.68 9.03 -18.96
CA LYS A 215 -11.68 8.30 -19.78
C LYS A 215 -11.00 7.40 -20.80
N GLU A 216 -9.95 7.88 -21.47
CA GLU A 216 -9.21 7.11 -22.48
C GLU A 216 -8.47 5.92 -21.87
N LEU A 217 -7.87 6.08 -20.69
CA LEU A 217 -7.27 4.99 -19.91
C LEU A 217 -8.31 3.90 -19.59
N ALA A 218 -9.44 4.30 -19.00
CA ALA A 218 -10.51 3.37 -18.65
C ALA A 218 -11.08 2.67 -19.89
N ARG A 219 -11.14 3.36 -21.04
CA ARG A 219 -11.56 2.77 -22.31
C ARG A 219 -10.55 1.73 -22.80
N LEU A 220 -9.28 2.08 -22.87
CA LEU A 220 -8.21 1.18 -23.33
C LEU A 220 -8.13 -0.09 -22.46
N GLU A 221 -8.33 0.04 -21.15
CA GLU A 221 -8.39 -1.09 -20.22
C GLU A 221 -9.53 -2.06 -20.55
N ARG A 222 -10.73 -1.55 -20.86
CA ARG A 222 -11.86 -2.40 -21.26
C ARG A 222 -11.62 -3.09 -22.61
N GLU A 223 -11.01 -2.38 -23.55
CA GLU A 223 -10.64 -2.93 -24.85
C GLU A 223 -9.60 -4.05 -24.68
N LEU A 224 -8.54 -3.80 -23.91
CA LEU A 224 -7.49 -4.79 -23.58
C LEU A 224 -8.04 -6.03 -22.88
N ALA A 225 -9.02 -5.88 -21.99
CA ALA A 225 -9.64 -7.00 -21.26
C ALA A 225 -10.33 -8.01 -22.19
N THR A 226 -10.77 -7.57 -23.38
CA THR A 226 -11.48 -8.41 -24.36
C THR A 226 -10.68 -8.69 -25.63
N ALA A 227 -9.54 -8.01 -25.84
CA ALA A 227 -8.77 -8.06 -27.07
C ALA A 227 -8.34 -9.47 -27.50
N ALA A 228 -7.83 -10.28 -26.56
CA ALA A 228 -7.43 -11.66 -26.86
C ALA A 228 -8.61 -12.53 -27.28
N ALA A 229 -9.78 -12.38 -26.64
CA ALA A 229 -10.98 -13.12 -26.99
C ALA A 229 -11.57 -12.68 -28.35
N ARG A 230 -11.31 -11.44 -28.76
CA ARG A 230 -11.67 -10.89 -30.06
C ARG A 230 -10.69 -11.30 -31.19
N GLY A 231 -9.61 -11.99 -30.87
CA GLY A 231 -8.61 -12.43 -31.86
C GLY A 231 -7.62 -11.34 -32.29
N VAL A 232 -7.50 -10.25 -31.54
CA VAL A 232 -6.52 -9.18 -31.82
C VAL A 232 -5.10 -9.73 -31.74
N ALA A 233 -4.22 -9.31 -32.66
CA ALA A 233 -2.83 -9.77 -32.71
C ALA A 233 -2.08 -9.54 -31.38
N PRO A 234 -1.27 -10.51 -30.91
CA PRO A 234 -0.47 -10.37 -29.68
C PRO A 234 0.41 -9.12 -29.66
N GLU A 235 0.95 -8.71 -30.80
CA GLU A 235 1.79 -7.53 -30.96
C GLU A 235 1.01 -6.23 -30.72
N ALA A 236 -0.23 -6.15 -31.22
CA ALA A 236 -1.12 -5.01 -30.97
C ALA A 236 -1.53 -4.93 -29.49
N ILE A 237 -1.83 -6.08 -28.87
CA ILE A 237 -2.09 -6.16 -27.43
C ILE A 237 -0.87 -5.71 -26.62
N ALA A 238 0.34 -6.14 -26.99
CA ALA A 238 1.57 -5.75 -26.32
C ALA A 238 1.82 -4.24 -26.44
N LYS A 239 1.70 -3.66 -27.64
CA LYS A 239 1.81 -2.21 -27.87
C LYS A 239 0.82 -1.44 -27.01
N ALA A 240 -0.43 -1.88 -26.95
CA ALA A 240 -1.47 -1.26 -26.15
C ALA A 240 -1.22 -1.35 -24.63
N ARG A 241 -0.67 -2.48 -24.14
CA ARG A 241 -0.25 -2.60 -22.74
C ARG A 241 0.88 -1.64 -22.40
N THR A 242 1.91 -1.56 -23.25
CA THR A 242 3.04 -0.64 -23.05
C THR A 242 2.57 0.81 -22.96
N ALA A 243 1.66 1.22 -23.86
CA ALA A 243 1.07 2.57 -23.81
C ALA A 243 0.28 2.81 -22.52
N LEU A 244 -0.59 1.88 -22.14
CA LEU A 244 -1.38 1.96 -20.90
C LEU A 244 -0.47 2.07 -19.66
N GLU A 245 0.53 1.20 -19.58
CA GLU A 245 1.47 1.14 -18.45
C GLU A 245 2.32 2.41 -18.36
N SER A 246 2.78 2.96 -19.48
CA SER A 246 3.58 4.19 -19.50
C SER A 246 2.79 5.39 -18.97
N VAL A 247 1.54 5.56 -19.42
CA VAL A 247 0.67 6.67 -18.95
C VAL A 247 0.25 6.48 -17.48
N ARG A 248 0.05 5.23 -17.03
CA ARG A 248 -0.27 4.94 -15.63
C ARG A 248 0.92 5.11 -14.69
N ALA A 249 2.12 4.69 -15.10
CA ALA A 249 3.33 4.78 -14.29
C ALA A 249 3.73 6.23 -14.02
N ASP A 250 3.48 7.12 -14.98
CA ASP A 250 3.62 8.56 -14.83
C ASP A 250 2.71 9.13 -13.71
N GLY A 251 1.44 8.71 -13.66
CA GLY A 251 0.51 9.06 -12.57
C GLY A 251 -0.01 10.51 -12.59
N SER A 252 0.44 11.35 -13.53
CA SER A 252 -0.06 12.72 -13.72
C SER A 252 -1.41 12.77 -14.42
N VAL A 253 -1.82 11.65 -15.04
CA VAL A 253 -3.03 11.53 -15.86
C VAL A 253 -2.99 12.54 -17.03
N GLY A 254 -1.82 12.63 -17.67
CA GLY A 254 -1.57 13.49 -18.83
C GLY A 254 -1.23 14.94 -18.51
N ALA A 255 -1.10 15.32 -17.23
CA ALA A 255 -0.70 16.68 -16.87
C ALA A 255 0.78 16.97 -17.20
N HIS A 256 1.67 15.98 -17.12
CA HIS A 256 3.07 16.17 -17.53
C HIS A 256 3.21 16.33 -19.04
N ASN A 257 2.41 15.62 -19.84
CA ASN A 257 2.43 15.72 -21.29
C ASN A 257 1.11 15.23 -21.90
N TYR A 258 0.16 16.14 -22.07
CA TYR A 258 -1.19 15.82 -22.53
C TYR A 258 -1.19 15.25 -23.95
N GLU A 259 -0.44 15.88 -24.86
CA GLU A 259 -0.36 15.49 -26.27
C GLU A 259 0.25 14.10 -26.44
N LEU A 260 1.33 13.81 -25.71
CA LEU A 260 1.94 12.48 -25.73
C LEU A 260 1.00 11.42 -25.15
N ALA A 261 0.34 11.69 -24.02
CA ALA A 261 -0.61 10.75 -23.44
C ALA A 261 -1.78 10.46 -24.41
N LYS A 262 -2.33 11.50 -25.07
CA LYS A 262 -3.36 11.33 -26.10
C LYS A 262 -2.87 10.51 -27.28
N PHE A 263 -1.67 10.82 -27.78
CA PHE A 263 -1.06 10.10 -28.90
C PHE A 263 -0.88 8.61 -28.58
N LEU A 264 -0.31 8.27 -27.43
CA LEU A 264 -0.07 6.89 -27.01
C LEU A 264 -1.37 6.10 -26.87
N LEU A 265 -2.37 6.67 -26.20
CA LEU A 265 -3.66 6.01 -26.00
C LEU A 265 -4.43 5.86 -27.32
N GLY A 266 -4.40 6.87 -28.19
CA GLY A 266 -5.05 6.81 -29.50
C GLY A 266 -4.43 5.75 -30.41
N GLU A 267 -3.10 5.69 -30.49
CA GLU A 267 -2.35 4.67 -31.24
C GLU A 267 -2.64 3.25 -30.73
N ALA A 268 -2.72 3.08 -29.41
CA ALA A 268 -3.05 1.82 -28.78
C ALA A 268 -4.48 1.37 -29.12
N GLN A 269 -5.46 2.27 -28.98
CA GLN A 269 -6.85 1.97 -29.30
C GLN A 269 -7.04 1.67 -30.79
N HIS A 270 -6.37 2.42 -31.67
CA HIS A 270 -6.41 2.15 -33.11
C HIS A 270 -5.84 0.76 -33.42
N ALA A 271 -4.70 0.39 -32.83
CA ALA A 271 -4.12 -0.95 -32.99
C ALA A 271 -5.06 -2.07 -32.52
N LEU A 272 -5.88 -1.86 -31.48
CA LEU A 272 -6.85 -2.85 -31.00
C LEU A 272 -8.16 -2.90 -31.83
N ALA A 273 -8.37 -1.95 -32.73
CA ALA A 273 -9.59 -1.83 -33.54
C ALA A 273 -9.40 -2.22 -35.01
N SER A 274 -8.16 -2.22 -35.51
CA SER A 274 -7.81 -2.43 -36.92
C SER A 274 -7.60 -3.91 -37.32
N ASP A 275 -7.92 -4.85 -36.43
CA ASP A 275 -7.95 -6.32 -36.66
C ASP A 275 -9.34 -6.89 -36.37
#